data_AF-A0A1F6CEB6-F1
#
_entry.id   AF-A0A1F6CEB6-F1
#
_cell.length_a   1.000
_cell.length_b   1.000
_cell.length_c   1.000
_cell.angle_alpha   90.00
_cell.angle_beta   90.00
_cell.angle_gamma   90.00
#
_symmetry.space_group_name_H-M   'P 1'
#
loop_
_entity.id
_entity.type
_entity.pdbx_description
1 polymer ?
#
loop_
_entity_poly.entity_id
_entity_poly.type
_entity_poly.pdbx_seq_one_letter_code
_entity_poly.pdbx_strand_id
1 'polypeptide(L)'
;MGLWNREQIAFASLTPDRQANIEIVLSAYHSVFVDKAYLTMPVSTGKRFYDVLERYGVRNVEELEKKRPGALREEIIVPNLEDGKKFAERFGRRDVALIVPGIFEARKQKWSQDEYMILWLRLITSSVKELHLSEGWEYSNGGAMEFVRGLHIQFRFLEEREDRMPLYDHKGNPVTIEEGAAKLAAAIGDLDRRGFDSQELRQKLSLIAGIALYLNDRLTSRHEYHLHSTYPFDWQKVVAAAENLKVPIVHRPGQ
;
A
#
# COMPACT_ATOMS: atom_id res chain seq x y z
N MET A 1 0.85 -10.60 15.46
CA MET A 1 -0.54 -10.45 15.00
C MET A 1 -0.47 -9.99 13.57
N GLY A 2 -0.79 -10.88 12.64
CA GLY A 2 -0.64 -10.67 11.22
C GLY A 2 -1.55 -9.57 10.70
N LEU A 3 -1.18 -9.01 9.55
CA LEU A 3 -1.97 -8.01 8.82
C LEU A 3 -3.43 -8.41 8.61
N TRP A 4 -3.67 -9.69 8.36
CA TRP A 4 -5.00 -10.20 8.09
C TRP A 4 -5.93 -10.16 9.28
N ASN A 5 -5.41 -10.52 10.45
CA ASN A 5 -6.15 -10.40 11.69
C ASN A 5 -6.55 -8.95 11.93
N ARG A 6 -5.71 -7.96 11.60
CA ARG A 6 -6.09 -6.55 11.77
C ARG A 6 -7.22 -6.11 10.85
N GLU A 7 -7.18 -6.42 9.55
CA GLU A 7 -8.24 -6.03 8.62
C GLU A 7 -9.57 -6.74 8.94
N GLN A 8 -9.52 -8.04 9.25
CA GLN A 8 -10.70 -8.80 9.64
C GLN A 8 -11.30 -8.31 10.95
N ILE A 9 -10.46 -8.03 11.97
CA ILE A 9 -10.91 -7.43 13.22
C ILE A 9 -11.50 -6.03 12.97
N ALA A 10 -10.85 -5.20 12.16
CA ALA A 10 -11.34 -3.86 11.83
C ALA A 10 -12.71 -3.95 11.15
N PHE A 11 -12.89 -4.81 10.15
CA PHE A 11 -14.18 -5.01 9.51
C PHE A 11 -15.23 -5.56 10.48
N ALA A 12 -14.90 -6.58 11.27
CA ALA A 12 -15.81 -7.17 12.26
C ALA A 12 -16.24 -6.17 13.35
N SER A 13 -15.41 -5.14 13.61
CA SER A 13 -15.73 -4.07 14.56
C SER A 13 -16.66 -2.98 14.00
N LEU A 14 -16.87 -2.93 12.68
CA LEU A 14 -17.81 -2.00 12.06
C LEU A 14 -19.26 -2.38 12.38
N THR A 15 -20.16 -1.40 12.34
CA THR A 15 -21.60 -1.68 12.44
C THR A 15 -22.09 -2.46 11.21
N PRO A 16 -23.18 -3.24 11.32
CA PRO A 16 -23.73 -4.00 10.20
C PRO A 16 -23.99 -3.14 8.95
N ASP A 17 -24.51 -1.92 9.11
CA ASP A 17 -24.76 -1.00 7.99
C ASP A 17 -23.46 -0.57 7.29
N ARG A 18 -22.38 -0.35 8.05
CA ARG A 18 -21.07 0.01 7.48
C ARG A 18 -20.45 -1.16 6.74
N GLN A 19 -20.56 -2.38 7.29
CA GLN A 19 -20.15 -3.60 6.60
C GLN A 19 -20.92 -3.77 5.28
N ALA A 20 -22.24 -3.65 5.32
CA ALA A 20 -23.10 -3.76 4.14
C ALA A 20 -22.73 -2.72 3.06
N ASN A 21 -22.42 -1.48 3.43
CA ASN A 21 -21.98 -0.46 2.48
C ASN A 21 -20.67 -0.84 1.76
N ILE A 22 -19.70 -1.41 2.48
CA ILE A 22 -18.45 -1.89 1.87
C ILE A 22 -18.75 -3.06 0.92
N GLU A 23 -19.58 -4.01 1.34
CA GLU A 23 -19.94 -5.18 0.52
C GLU A 23 -20.73 -4.80 -0.75
N ILE A 24 -21.59 -3.78 -0.68
CA ILE A 24 -22.29 -3.25 -1.86
C ILE A 24 -21.29 -2.69 -2.87
N VAL A 25 -20.31 -1.90 -2.41
CA VAL A 25 -19.28 -1.33 -3.30
C VAL A 25 -18.38 -2.43 -3.88
N LEU A 26 -17.98 -3.43 -3.08
CA LEU A 26 -17.24 -4.59 -3.57
C LEU A 26 -18.02 -5.36 -4.63
N SER A 27 -19.30 -5.65 -4.37
CA SER A 27 -20.19 -6.33 -5.32
C SER A 27 -20.32 -5.57 -6.63
N ALA A 28 -20.39 -4.24 -6.58
CA ALA A 28 -20.41 -3.41 -7.78
C ALA A 28 -19.13 -3.60 -8.61
N TYR A 29 -17.94 -3.61 -7.99
CA TYR A 29 -16.69 -3.89 -8.69
C TYR A 29 -16.59 -5.33 -9.20
N HIS A 30 -17.10 -6.31 -8.46
CA HIS A 30 -17.10 -7.72 -8.86
C HIS A 30 -18.03 -8.00 -10.04
N SER A 31 -19.08 -7.20 -10.21
CA SER A 31 -19.96 -7.31 -11.38
C SER A 31 -19.32 -6.86 -12.70
N VAL A 32 -18.14 -6.24 -12.65
CA VAL A 32 -17.36 -5.85 -13.84
C VAL A 32 -16.44 -7.01 -14.26
N PHE A 33 -16.80 -7.74 -15.32
CA PHE A 33 -16.07 -8.92 -15.83
C PHE A 33 -14.95 -8.58 -16.83
N VAL A 34 -14.05 -7.68 -16.43
CA VAL A 34 -12.77 -7.46 -17.11
C VAL A 34 -11.62 -7.47 -16.11
N ASP A 35 -10.41 -7.73 -16.61
CA ASP A 35 -9.20 -7.61 -15.82
C ASP A 35 -9.04 -6.18 -15.29
N LYS A 36 -8.55 -6.07 -14.05
CA LYS A 36 -8.43 -4.79 -13.35
C LYS A 36 -6.98 -4.50 -12.97
N ALA A 37 -6.55 -3.29 -13.23
CA ALA A 37 -5.29 -2.75 -12.73
C ALA A 37 -5.58 -1.74 -11.61
N TYR A 38 -4.88 -1.86 -10.49
CA TYR A 38 -5.03 -0.94 -9.36
C TYR A 38 -3.89 0.07 -9.33
N LEU A 39 -4.23 1.35 -9.22
CA LEU A 39 -3.24 2.42 -9.10
C LEU A 39 -3.06 2.82 -7.65
N THR A 40 -1.94 2.42 -7.06
CA THR A 40 -1.53 2.86 -5.73
C THR A 40 -1.05 4.29 -5.79
N MET A 41 -1.63 5.16 -4.96
CA MET A 41 -1.31 6.58 -4.94
C MET A 41 -1.50 7.21 -3.55
N PRO A 42 -0.66 8.18 -3.15
CA PRO A 42 -0.93 8.97 -1.96
C PRO A 42 -2.24 9.76 -2.08
N VAL A 43 -2.99 9.86 -0.99
CA VAL A 43 -4.19 10.71 -0.90
C VAL A 43 -4.01 11.75 0.21
N SER A 44 -4.01 11.33 1.47
CA SER A 44 -3.90 12.20 2.65
C SER A 44 -2.50 12.24 3.27
N THR A 45 -1.64 11.30 2.90
CA THR A 45 -0.23 11.18 3.33
C THR A 45 0.67 11.20 2.09
N GLY A 46 1.93 10.76 2.21
CA GLY A 46 2.89 10.76 1.11
C GLY A 46 3.93 11.87 1.23
N LYS A 47 4.85 11.96 0.26
CA LYS A 47 5.97 12.90 0.34
C LYS A 47 5.50 14.35 0.51
N ARG A 48 4.48 14.75 -0.27
CA ARG A 48 3.87 16.09 -0.21
C ARG A 48 3.35 16.45 1.18
N PHE A 49 2.77 15.49 1.91
CA PHE A 49 2.29 15.71 3.27
C PHE A 49 3.42 16.20 4.17
N TYR A 50 4.55 15.50 4.18
CA TYR A 50 5.70 15.87 5.02
C TYR A 50 6.36 17.17 4.57
N ASP A 51 6.46 17.40 3.26
CA ASP A 51 7.00 18.65 2.70
C ASP A 51 6.15 19.87 3.10
N VAL A 52 4.82 19.73 3.10
CA VAL A 52 3.90 20.80 3.54
C VAL A 52 4.05 21.06 5.04
N LEU A 53 4.10 20.01 5.87
CA LEU A 53 4.29 20.16 7.33
C LEU A 53 5.61 20.89 7.65
N GLU A 54 6.70 20.48 7.01
CA GLU A 54 8.03 21.09 7.19
C GLU A 54 8.05 22.56 6.79
N ARG A 55 7.46 22.90 5.63
CA ARG A 55 7.35 24.29 5.16
C ARG A 55 6.58 25.19 6.13
N TYR A 56 5.58 24.66 6.82
CA TYR A 56 4.85 25.38 7.87
C TYR A 56 5.51 25.28 9.26
N GLY A 57 6.60 24.53 9.41
CA GLY A 57 7.30 24.35 10.69
C GLY A 57 6.45 23.62 11.73
N VAL A 58 5.60 22.67 11.30
CA VAL A 58 4.69 21.88 12.14
C VAL A 58 4.97 20.39 11.96
N ARG A 59 4.45 19.54 12.84
CA ARG A 59 4.74 18.09 12.85
C ARG A 59 3.54 17.19 12.62
N ASN A 60 2.33 17.73 12.67
CA ASN A 60 1.11 16.97 12.48
C ASN A 60 -0.01 17.82 11.86
N VAL A 61 -1.08 17.15 11.45
CA VAL A 61 -2.26 17.78 10.81
C VAL A 61 -2.94 18.78 11.73
N GLU A 62 -3.01 18.50 13.03
CA GLU A 62 -3.70 19.37 13.98
C GLU A 62 -3.01 20.74 14.07
N GLU A 63 -1.69 20.75 14.17
CA GLU A 63 -0.88 21.97 14.14
C GLU A 63 -0.97 22.69 12.79
N LEU A 64 -0.97 21.93 11.69
CA LEU A 64 -1.13 22.49 10.34
C LEU A 64 -2.47 23.22 10.21
N GLU A 65 -3.57 22.58 10.57
CA GLU A 65 -4.92 23.15 10.45
C GLU A 65 -5.14 24.31 11.43
N LYS A 66 -4.50 24.32 12.61
CA LYS A 66 -4.48 25.49 13.50
C LYS A 66 -3.77 26.68 12.87
N LYS A 67 -2.64 26.44 12.19
CA LYS A 67 -1.80 27.49 11.58
C LYS A 67 -2.34 27.99 10.25
N ARG A 68 -2.87 27.07 9.43
CA ARG A 68 -3.46 27.31 8.12
C ARG A 68 -4.68 26.38 7.92
N PRO A 69 -5.88 26.83 8.35
CA PRO A 69 -7.11 26.08 8.13
C PRO A 69 -7.31 25.79 6.63
N GLY A 70 -7.66 24.53 6.31
CA GLY A 70 -7.87 24.05 4.96
C GLY A 70 -6.63 23.51 4.24
N ALA A 71 -5.42 23.71 4.79
CA ALA A 71 -4.17 23.30 4.13
C ALA A 71 -4.09 21.80 3.85
N LEU A 72 -4.65 20.94 4.71
CA LEU A 72 -4.68 19.50 4.45
C LEU A 72 -5.41 19.20 3.13
N ARG A 73 -6.50 19.90 2.86
CA ARG A 73 -7.26 19.69 1.63
C ARG A 73 -6.59 20.35 0.44
N GLU A 74 -6.29 21.64 0.57
CA GLU A 74 -5.86 22.49 -0.55
C GLU A 74 -4.44 22.18 -1.01
N GLU A 75 -3.55 21.85 -0.08
CA GLU A 75 -2.13 21.74 -0.36
C GLU A 75 -1.61 20.30 -0.35
N ILE A 76 -2.39 19.34 0.15
CA ILE A 76 -2.00 17.93 0.22
C ILE A 76 -2.96 17.08 -0.60
N ILE A 77 -4.23 17.00 -0.19
CA ILE A 77 -5.19 16.06 -0.79
C ILE A 77 -5.50 16.40 -2.24
N VAL A 78 -5.94 17.63 -2.53
CA VAL A 78 -6.33 18.01 -3.90
C VAL A 78 -5.16 17.85 -4.87
N PRO A 79 -3.93 18.33 -4.56
CA PRO A 79 -2.78 18.07 -5.42
C PRO A 79 -2.42 16.58 -5.58
N ASN A 80 -2.52 15.78 -4.51
CA ASN A 80 -2.30 14.34 -4.58
C ASN A 80 -3.31 13.64 -5.50
N LEU A 81 -4.59 14.03 -5.42
CA LEU A 81 -5.64 13.50 -6.28
C LEU A 81 -5.41 13.87 -7.75
N GLU A 82 -4.97 15.10 -8.01
CA GLU A 82 -4.64 15.55 -9.36
C GLU A 82 -3.44 14.79 -9.93
N ASP A 83 -2.40 14.54 -9.14
CA ASP A 83 -1.26 13.74 -9.58
C ASP A 83 -1.64 12.30 -9.87
N GLY A 84 -2.52 11.69 -9.06
CA GLY A 84 -3.03 10.36 -9.35
C GLY A 84 -3.92 10.29 -10.58
N LYS A 85 -4.71 11.34 -10.85
CA LYS A 85 -5.46 11.45 -12.09
C LYS A 85 -4.51 11.53 -13.29
N LYS A 86 -3.48 12.37 -13.23
CA LYS A 86 -2.44 12.45 -14.26
C LYS A 86 -1.69 11.13 -14.41
N PHE A 87 -1.46 10.41 -13.31
CA PHE A 87 -0.87 9.07 -13.35
C PHE A 87 -1.77 8.10 -14.11
N ALA A 88 -3.06 8.07 -13.79
CA ALA A 88 -4.06 7.26 -14.50
C ALA A 88 -4.16 7.61 -15.99
N GLU A 89 -4.11 8.89 -16.35
CA GLU A 89 -4.18 9.34 -17.75
C GLU A 89 -3.02 8.80 -18.62
N ARG A 90 -1.84 8.54 -18.02
CA ARG A 90 -0.69 7.94 -18.75
C ARG A 90 -0.94 6.52 -19.20
N PHE A 91 -1.87 5.81 -18.57
CA PHE A 91 -2.22 4.45 -18.96
C PHE A 91 -3.04 4.42 -20.26
N GLY A 92 -3.66 5.54 -20.65
CA GLY A 92 -4.46 5.65 -21.86
C GLY A 92 -5.64 4.66 -21.88
N ARG A 93 -6.08 4.28 -23.08
CA ARG A 93 -7.01 3.16 -23.24
C ARG A 93 -6.23 1.86 -23.12
N ARG A 94 -6.61 1.01 -22.16
CA ARG A 94 -6.12 -0.36 -22.03
C ARG A 94 -7.27 -1.34 -22.13
N ASP A 95 -6.94 -2.59 -22.37
CA ASP A 95 -7.87 -3.72 -22.27
C ASP A 95 -8.20 -4.11 -20.80
N VAL A 96 -7.65 -3.36 -19.83
CA VAL A 96 -7.91 -3.51 -18.39
C VAL A 96 -8.66 -2.31 -17.83
N ALA A 97 -9.58 -2.55 -16.90
CA ALA A 97 -10.24 -1.49 -16.14
C ALA A 97 -9.28 -0.94 -15.08
N LEU A 98 -9.12 0.39 -15.05
CA LEU A 98 -8.28 1.06 -14.06
C LEU A 98 -9.09 1.36 -12.80
N ILE A 99 -8.59 0.91 -11.66
CA ILE A 99 -9.09 1.31 -10.34
C ILE A 99 -8.21 2.45 -9.84
N VAL A 100 -8.80 3.64 -9.77
CA VAL A 100 -8.14 4.86 -9.29
C VAL A 100 -8.77 5.26 -7.95
N PRO A 101 -8.22 4.79 -6.82
CA PRO A 101 -8.86 4.92 -5.51
C PRO A 101 -9.01 6.39 -5.06
N GLY A 102 -8.16 7.30 -5.56
CA GLY A 102 -8.27 8.73 -5.31
C GLY A 102 -9.53 9.40 -5.88
N ILE A 103 -10.17 8.79 -6.90
CA ILE A 103 -11.42 9.31 -7.48
C ILE A 103 -12.63 8.98 -6.58
N PHE A 104 -12.53 7.92 -5.78
CA PHE A 104 -13.62 7.50 -4.91
C PHE A 104 -13.87 8.49 -3.76
N GLU A 105 -15.07 9.07 -3.72
CA GLU A 105 -15.42 10.16 -2.81
C GLU A 105 -15.83 9.68 -1.40
N ALA A 106 -15.00 8.86 -0.76
CA ALA A 106 -15.26 8.25 0.55
C ALA A 106 -15.65 9.26 1.64
N ARG A 107 -15.09 10.48 1.58
CA ARG A 107 -15.40 11.57 2.52
C ARG A 107 -16.85 12.05 2.42
N LYS A 108 -17.42 12.13 1.21
CA LYS A 108 -18.84 12.50 1.05
C LYS A 108 -19.76 11.46 1.68
N GLN A 109 -19.29 10.22 1.75
CA GLN A 109 -19.96 9.10 2.42
C GLN A 109 -19.61 8.96 3.91
N LYS A 110 -18.80 9.88 4.47
CA LYS A 110 -18.34 9.84 5.88
C LYS A 110 -17.66 8.51 6.24
N TRP A 111 -16.87 7.96 5.33
CA TRP A 111 -16.03 6.79 5.62
C TRP A 111 -14.77 7.23 6.35
N SER A 112 -14.40 6.43 7.34
CA SER A 112 -13.11 6.47 8.02
C SER A 112 -11.98 5.98 7.11
N GLN A 113 -10.74 6.21 7.54
CA GLN A 113 -9.56 5.65 6.86
C GLN A 113 -9.58 4.11 6.87
N ASP A 114 -10.07 3.49 7.94
CA ASP A 114 -10.14 2.02 8.06
C ASP A 114 -11.16 1.45 7.09
N GLU A 115 -12.38 2.02 7.01
CA GLU A 115 -13.38 1.62 6.01
C GLU A 115 -12.84 1.75 4.58
N TYR A 116 -12.12 2.83 4.28
CA TYR A 116 -11.47 3.04 2.99
C TYR A 116 -10.42 1.96 2.70
N MET A 117 -9.51 1.68 3.64
CA MET A 117 -8.47 0.67 3.44
C MET A 117 -9.05 -0.75 3.36
N ILE A 118 -10.08 -1.09 4.13
CA ILE A 118 -10.74 -2.39 4.05
C ILE A 118 -11.29 -2.63 2.64
N LEU A 119 -12.04 -1.67 2.08
CA LEU A 119 -12.58 -1.79 0.73
C LEU A 119 -11.46 -2.10 -0.28
N TRP A 120 -10.40 -1.30 -0.28
CA TRP A 120 -9.36 -1.44 -1.30
C TRP A 120 -8.52 -2.69 -1.12
N LEU A 121 -8.14 -3.04 0.11
CA LEU A 121 -7.38 -4.27 0.35
C LEU A 121 -8.18 -5.52 -0.02
N ARG A 122 -9.50 -5.53 0.22
CA ARG A 122 -10.40 -6.60 -0.24
C ARG A 122 -10.54 -6.61 -1.76
N LEU A 123 -10.69 -5.46 -2.40
CA LEU A 123 -10.80 -5.37 -3.85
C LEU A 123 -9.53 -5.83 -4.55
N ILE A 124 -8.37 -5.38 -4.05
CA ILE A 124 -7.05 -5.83 -4.50
C ILE A 124 -6.95 -7.34 -4.35
N THR A 125 -7.36 -7.87 -3.18
CA THR A 125 -7.32 -9.31 -2.87
C THR A 125 -8.20 -10.15 -3.79
N SER A 126 -9.36 -9.66 -4.19
CA SER A 126 -10.37 -10.49 -4.85
C SER A 126 -10.41 -10.35 -6.38
N SER A 127 -9.95 -9.23 -6.95
CA SER A 127 -10.27 -8.91 -8.35
C SER A 127 -9.19 -8.19 -9.16
N VAL A 128 -8.12 -7.70 -8.52
CA VAL A 128 -7.05 -6.95 -9.19
C VAL A 128 -6.00 -7.90 -9.73
N LYS A 129 -5.67 -7.75 -11.01
CA LYS A 129 -4.67 -8.54 -11.74
C LYS A 129 -3.26 -7.96 -11.66
N GLU A 130 -3.15 -6.63 -11.64
CA GLU A 130 -1.86 -5.94 -11.58
C GLU A 130 -1.94 -4.68 -10.73
N LEU A 131 -0.84 -4.33 -10.08
CA LEU A 131 -0.74 -3.16 -9.21
C LEU A 131 0.36 -2.23 -9.72
N HIS A 132 0.03 -0.96 -9.89
CA HIS A 132 0.94 0.08 -10.37
C HIS A 132 1.13 1.13 -9.30
N LEU A 133 2.39 1.33 -8.90
CA LEU A 133 2.80 2.19 -7.81
C LEU A 133 3.15 3.58 -8.35
N SER A 134 2.40 4.61 -7.95
CA SER A 134 2.75 5.99 -8.29
C SER A 134 4.11 6.38 -7.69
N GLU A 135 4.76 7.40 -8.26
CA GLU A 135 5.96 7.97 -7.65
C GLU A 135 5.71 8.44 -6.21
N GLY A 136 6.61 8.09 -5.27
CA GLY A 136 6.51 8.48 -3.87
C GLY A 136 5.49 7.69 -3.03
N TRP A 137 4.99 6.56 -3.54
CA TRP A 137 4.10 5.64 -2.79
C TRP A 137 4.70 5.20 -1.44
N GLU A 138 6.02 5.09 -1.37
CA GLU A 138 6.78 4.63 -0.20
C GLU A 138 6.65 5.59 1.00
N TYR A 139 6.24 6.83 0.78
CA TYR A 139 5.93 7.79 1.83
C TYR A 139 4.47 7.73 2.31
N SER A 140 3.61 6.98 1.63
CA SER A 140 2.18 6.88 1.97
C SER A 140 1.91 5.64 2.80
N ASN A 141 1.25 5.80 3.95
CA ASN A 141 0.84 4.65 4.77
C ASN A 141 -0.08 3.68 4.02
N GLY A 142 -1.02 4.21 3.22
CA GLY A 142 -1.91 3.43 2.37
C GLY A 142 -1.16 2.75 1.24
N GLY A 143 -0.35 3.51 0.49
CA GLY A 143 0.42 2.96 -0.62
C GLY A 143 1.43 1.89 -0.20
N ALA A 144 2.11 2.08 0.93
CA ALA A 144 2.99 1.06 1.50
C ALA A 144 2.23 -0.22 1.90
N MET A 145 1.01 -0.06 2.42
CA MET A 145 0.17 -1.20 2.78
C MET A 145 -0.36 -1.95 1.55
N GLU A 146 -0.74 -1.24 0.50
CA GLU A 146 -1.15 -1.82 -0.78
C GLU A 146 -0.01 -2.58 -1.46
N PHE A 147 1.22 -2.07 -1.37
CA PHE A 147 2.41 -2.79 -1.82
C PHE A 147 2.61 -4.09 -1.04
N VAL A 148 2.51 -4.07 0.30
CA VAL A 148 2.62 -5.28 1.13
C VAL A 148 1.53 -6.29 0.76
N ARG A 149 0.29 -5.81 0.57
CA ARG A 149 -0.81 -6.64 0.06
C ARG A 149 -0.44 -7.27 -1.27
N GLY A 150 0.17 -6.50 -2.17
CA GLY A 150 0.62 -6.98 -3.46
C GLY A 150 1.67 -8.08 -3.38
N LEU A 151 2.65 -7.94 -2.50
CA LEU A 151 3.64 -8.97 -2.23
C LEU A 151 2.99 -10.25 -1.71
N HIS A 152 2.00 -10.16 -0.81
CA HIS A 152 1.29 -11.35 -0.35
C HIS A 152 0.66 -12.15 -1.50
N ILE A 153 0.13 -11.46 -2.52
CA ILE A 153 -0.50 -12.09 -3.67
C ILE A 153 0.57 -12.63 -4.63
N GLN A 154 1.59 -11.82 -4.93
CA GLN A 154 2.71 -12.20 -5.79
C GLN A 154 3.37 -13.50 -5.32
N PHE A 155 3.53 -13.66 -4.02
CA PHE A 155 4.14 -14.85 -3.39
C PHE A 155 3.13 -15.89 -2.91
N ARG A 156 1.83 -15.75 -3.25
CA ARG A 156 0.76 -16.71 -2.94
C ARG A 156 0.58 -17.04 -1.46
N PHE A 157 0.67 -16.02 -0.62
CA PHE A 157 0.31 -16.11 0.80
C PHE A 157 -1.20 -16.08 1.06
N LEU A 158 -2.00 -15.89 0.01
CA LEU A 158 -3.46 -15.83 0.09
C LEU A 158 -4.06 -17.06 -0.57
N GLU A 159 -4.65 -17.95 0.23
CA GLU A 159 -5.27 -19.20 -0.25
C GLU A 159 -6.40 -18.94 -1.26
N GLU A 160 -7.04 -17.77 -1.17
CA GLU A 160 -8.16 -17.36 -2.01
C GLU A 160 -7.77 -17.07 -3.47
N ARG A 161 -6.47 -17.09 -3.82
CA ARG A 161 -6.00 -16.84 -5.20
C ARG A 161 -4.87 -17.74 -5.66
N GLU A 162 -5.05 -18.25 -6.88
CA GLU A 162 -4.02 -19.03 -7.58
C GLU A 162 -3.10 -18.16 -8.44
N ASP A 163 -3.55 -16.98 -8.87
CA ASP A 163 -2.75 -16.07 -9.69
C ASP A 163 -1.75 -15.26 -8.87
N ARG A 164 -0.65 -14.87 -9.51
CA ARG A 164 0.36 -13.97 -8.94
C ARG A 164 0.09 -12.57 -9.48
N MET A 165 0.24 -11.56 -8.62
CA MET A 165 0.09 -10.18 -9.04
C MET A 165 1.46 -9.57 -9.40
N PRO A 166 1.70 -9.20 -10.67
CA PRO A 166 2.81 -8.34 -11.00
C PRO A 166 2.63 -6.95 -10.38
N LEU A 167 3.75 -6.38 -9.94
CA LEU A 167 3.84 -5.06 -9.33
C LEU A 167 4.72 -4.20 -10.24
N TYR A 168 4.27 -3.00 -10.55
CA TYR A 168 4.96 -2.09 -11.45
C TYR A 168 5.18 -0.71 -10.82
N ASP A 169 6.22 -0.02 -11.24
CA ASP A 169 6.43 1.39 -10.90
C ASP A 169 5.60 2.31 -11.81
N HIS A 170 5.69 3.62 -11.57
CA HIS A 170 4.97 4.63 -12.34
C HIS A 170 5.39 4.75 -13.82
N LYS A 171 6.45 4.03 -14.23
CA LYS A 171 6.94 3.95 -15.62
C LYS A 171 6.59 2.60 -16.26
N GLY A 172 5.95 1.69 -15.52
CA GLY A 172 5.60 0.35 -15.99
C GLY A 172 6.73 -0.68 -15.85
N ASN A 173 7.82 -0.37 -15.14
CA ASN A 173 8.87 -1.34 -14.86
C ASN A 173 8.45 -2.25 -13.70
N PRO A 174 8.76 -3.55 -13.74
CA PRO A 174 8.52 -4.43 -12.59
C PRO A 174 9.21 -3.91 -11.32
N VAL A 175 8.53 -4.05 -10.18
CA VAL A 175 9.08 -3.71 -8.86
C VAL A 175 9.23 -4.99 -8.04
N THR A 176 10.45 -5.21 -7.59
CA THR A 176 10.82 -6.34 -6.72
C THR A 176 10.61 -6.01 -5.23
N ILE A 177 10.63 -7.04 -4.39
CA ILE A 177 10.53 -6.90 -2.94
C ILE A 177 11.72 -6.12 -2.38
N GLU A 178 12.92 -6.30 -2.93
CA GLU A 178 14.15 -5.60 -2.55
C GLU A 178 14.08 -4.12 -2.91
N GLU A 179 13.64 -3.80 -4.11
CA GLU A 179 13.47 -2.40 -4.54
C GLU A 179 12.41 -1.69 -3.70
N GLY A 180 11.29 -2.35 -3.44
CA GLY A 180 10.24 -1.81 -2.57
C GLY A 180 10.72 -1.61 -1.13
N ALA A 181 11.43 -2.58 -0.56
CA ALA A 181 12.02 -2.48 0.77
C ALA A 181 13.05 -1.36 0.86
N ALA A 182 13.93 -1.23 -0.14
CA ALA A 182 14.94 -0.18 -0.22
C ALA A 182 14.32 1.22 -0.32
N LYS A 183 13.28 1.39 -1.16
CA LYS A 183 12.51 2.64 -1.26
C LYS A 183 11.85 3.01 0.06
N LEU A 184 11.17 2.06 0.70
CA LEU A 184 10.52 2.27 1.99
C LEU A 184 11.53 2.61 3.10
N ALA A 185 12.67 1.92 3.14
CA ALA A 185 13.75 2.23 4.07
C ALA A 185 14.34 3.63 3.84
N ALA A 186 14.53 4.03 2.57
CA ALA A 186 14.99 5.37 2.22
C ALA A 186 13.98 6.45 2.65
N ALA A 187 12.67 6.22 2.46
CA ALA A 187 11.62 7.13 2.94
C ALA A 187 11.64 7.24 4.48
N ILE A 188 11.74 6.12 5.20
CA ILE A 188 11.86 6.14 6.67
C ILE A 188 13.08 6.95 7.11
N GLY A 189 14.26 6.70 6.53
CA GLY A 189 15.48 7.43 6.87
C GLY A 189 15.42 8.92 6.50
N ASP A 190 14.67 9.30 5.46
CA ASP A 190 14.36 10.70 5.16
C ASP A 190 13.48 11.33 6.24
N LEU A 191 12.39 10.68 6.63
CA LEU A 191 11.48 11.17 7.66
C LEU A 191 12.15 11.30 9.03
N ASP A 192 12.97 10.32 9.42
CA ASP A 192 13.72 10.36 10.69
C ASP A 192 14.66 11.57 10.74
N ARG A 193 15.42 11.83 9.66
CA ARG A 193 16.33 12.99 9.55
C ARG A 193 15.57 14.31 9.64
N ARG A 194 14.34 14.34 9.12
CA ARG A 194 13.45 15.52 9.16
C ARG A 194 12.68 15.63 10.47
N GLY A 195 12.78 14.65 11.37
CA GLY A 195 12.12 14.62 12.67
C GLY A 195 10.62 14.33 12.60
N PHE A 196 10.17 13.56 11.61
CA PHE A 196 8.78 13.09 11.49
C PHE A 196 8.64 11.66 12.02
N ASP A 197 7.45 11.34 12.54
CA ASP A 197 7.12 9.99 12.93
C ASP A 197 7.00 9.08 11.69
N SER A 198 7.78 8.00 11.71
CA SER A 198 7.88 6.98 10.66
C SER A 198 7.40 5.60 11.13
N GLN A 199 6.81 5.49 12.33
CA GLN A 199 6.44 4.22 12.96
C GLN A 199 5.53 3.37 12.08
N GLU A 200 4.55 3.98 11.43
CA GLU A 200 3.65 3.26 10.53
C GLU A 200 4.40 2.63 9.35
N LEU A 201 5.28 3.38 8.68
CA LEU A 201 6.07 2.85 7.55
C LEU A 201 7.02 1.75 8.00
N ARG A 202 7.60 1.87 9.20
CA ARG A 202 8.43 0.82 9.83
C ARG A 202 7.65 -0.47 10.04
N GLN A 203 6.37 -0.40 10.43
CA GLN A 203 5.53 -1.60 10.52
C GLN A 203 5.40 -2.27 9.15
N LYS A 204 5.21 -1.51 8.07
CA LYS A 204 5.11 -2.08 6.72
C LYS A 204 6.45 -2.69 6.28
N LEU A 205 7.58 -2.04 6.56
CA LEU A 205 8.91 -2.60 6.29
C LEU A 205 9.17 -3.91 7.07
N SER A 206 8.74 -3.97 8.33
CA SER A 206 8.78 -5.19 9.14
C SER A 206 8.02 -6.35 8.49
N LEU A 207 6.85 -6.07 7.91
CA LEU A 207 6.03 -7.07 7.23
C LEU A 207 6.70 -7.56 5.94
N ILE A 208 7.33 -6.66 5.19
CA ILE A 208 8.11 -7.01 3.99
C ILE A 208 9.30 -7.91 4.37
N ALA A 209 10.05 -7.56 5.43
CA ALA A 209 11.13 -8.39 5.94
C ALA A 209 10.62 -9.77 6.44
N GLY A 210 9.45 -9.80 7.07
CA GLY A 210 8.78 -11.04 7.47
C GLY A 210 8.44 -11.95 6.30
N ILE A 211 7.96 -11.38 5.18
CA ILE A 211 7.75 -12.11 3.91
C ILE A 211 9.06 -12.72 3.42
N ALA A 212 10.14 -11.92 3.34
CA ALA A 212 11.43 -12.40 2.85
C ALA A 212 12.01 -13.54 3.70
N LEU A 213 11.92 -13.43 5.03
CA LEU A 213 12.36 -14.48 5.95
C LEU A 213 11.52 -15.76 5.82
N TYR A 214 10.20 -15.63 5.76
CA TYR A 214 9.34 -16.79 5.56
C TYR A 214 9.70 -17.54 4.27
N LEU A 215 9.89 -16.80 3.18
CA LEU A 215 10.29 -17.38 1.90
C LEU A 215 11.65 -18.07 2.02
N ASN A 216 12.64 -17.45 2.66
CA ASN A 216 13.93 -18.09 2.89
C ASN A 216 13.80 -19.40 3.70
N ASP A 217 13.00 -19.41 4.77
CA ASP A 217 12.87 -20.57 5.67
C ASP A 217 12.12 -21.75 5.03
N ARG A 218 11.22 -21.46 4.07
CA ARG A 218 10.32 -22.45 3.46
C ARG A 218 10.76 -22.90 2.06
N LEU A 219 11.56 -22.11 1.36
CA LEU A 219 12.11 -22.47 0.06
C LEU A 219 13.40 -23.26 0.28
N THR A 220 13.25 -24.57 0.47
CA THR A 220 14.35 -25.49 0.83
C THR A 220 15.25 -25.85 -0.35
N SER A 221 14.89 -25.47 -1.58
CA SER A 221 15.75 -25.61 -2.76
C SER A 221 15.53 -24.51 -3.80
N ARG A 222 16.55 -24.24 -4.63
CA ARG A 222 16.45 -23.35 -5.82
C ARG A 222 15.29 -23.73 -6.76
N HIS A 223 14.84 -24.99 -6.75
CA HIS A 223 13.75 -25.47 -7.59
C HIS A 223 12.37 -25.01 -7.08
N GLU A 224 12.17 -24.96 -5.76
CA GLU A 224 10.94 -24.40 -5.15
C GLU A 224 10.82 -22.89 -5.36
N TYR A 225 11.95 -22.22 -5.55
CA TYR A 225 12.00 -20.79 -5.76
C TYR A 225 11.17 -20.30 -6.94
N HIS A 226 11.18 -21.05 -8.06
CA HIS A 226 10.38 -20.72 -9.24
C HIS A 226 8.87 -20.98 -9.02
N LEU A 227 8.51 -21.84 -8.06
CA LEU A 227 7.11 -22.12 -7.69
C LEU A 227 6.49 -21.00 -6.84
N HIS A 228 7.31 -20.13 -6.24
CA HIS A 228 6.83 -19.06 -5.35
C HIS A 228 7.23 -17.65 -5.79
N SER A 229 8.37 -17.46 -6.46
CA SER A 229 8.84 -16.16 -6.94
C SER A 229 8.84 -16.07 -8.47
N THR A 230 8.51 -14.91 -9.02
CA THR A 230 8.60 -14.64 -10.47
C THR A 230 9.99 -14.16 -10.90
N TYR A 231 10.90 -13.92 -9.95
CA TYR A 231 12.28 -13.47 -10.16
C TYR A 231 13.23 -14.02 -9.08
N PRO A 232 14.56 -14.07 -9.32
CA PRO A 232 15.53 -14.35 -8.26
C PRO A 232 15.50 -13.22 -7.23
N PHE A 233 15.27 -13.52 -5.95
CA PHE A 233 15.24 -12.51 -4.89
C PHE A 233 16.41 -12.68 -3.89
N ASP A 234 16.83 -11.60 -3.26
CA ASP A 234 17.88 -11.56 -2.26
C ASP A 234 17.29 -11.15 -0.91
N TRP A 235 16.91 -12.17 -0.14
CA TRP A 235 16.27 -11.97 1.16
C TRP A 235 17.14 -11.17 2.12
N GLN A 236 18.47 -11.28 2.02
CA GLN A 236 19.41 -10.60 2.90
C GLN A 236 19.33 -9.09 2.71
N LYS A 237 19.17 -8.61 1.47
CA LYS A 237 18.97 -7.18 1.19
C LYS A 237 17.70 -6.63 1.82
N VAL A 238 16.60 -7.40 1.78
CA VAL A 238 15.32 -7.00 2.37
C VAL A 238 15.44 -6.91 3.89
N VAL A 239 16.04 -7.93 4.52
CA VAL A 239 16.22 -7.99 5.98
C VAL A 239 17.17 -6.89 6.46
N ALA A 240 18.30 -6.69 5.77
CA ALA A 240 19.25 -5.63 6.07
C ALA A 240 18.60 -4.24 6.03
N ALA A 241 17.67 -3.99 5.09
CA ALA A 241 16.93 -2.72 5.04
C ALA A 241 16.13 -2.45 6.33
N ALA A 242 15.53 -3.48 6.94
CA ALA A 242 14.83 -3.37 8.22
C ALA A 242 15.79 -3.26 9.41
N GLU A 243 16.83 -4.10 9.46
CA GLU A 243 17.80 -4.15 10.55
C GLU A 243 18.62 -2.86 10.68
N ASN A 244 19.03 -2.26 9.56
CA ASN A 244 19.77 -0.98 9.55
C ASN A 244 18.97 0.16 10.19
N LEU A 245 17.64 0.06 10.15
CA LEU A 245 16.72 1.01 10.77
C LEU A 245 16.24 0.56 12.16
N LYS A 246 16.78 -0.55 12.70
CA LYS A 246 16.36 -1.17 13.97
C LYS A 246 14.86 -1.48 14.00
N VAL A 247 14.28 -1.83 12.86
CA VAL A 247 12.88 -2.21 12.76
C VAL A 247 12.73 -3.66 13.26
N PRO A 248 11.89 -3.94 14.28
CA PRO A 248 11.64 -5.30 14.72
C PRO A 248 10.91 -6.07 13.61
N ILE A 249 11.37 -7.27 13.26
CA ILE A 249 10.81 -8.06 12.15
C ILE A 249 9.73 -9.01 12.67
N VAL A 250 8.59 -9.05 11.98
CA VAL A 250 7.50 -9.98 12.29
C VAL A 250 7.71 -11.27 11.48
N HIS A 251 8.18 -12.34 12.14
CA HIS A 251 8.54 -13.63 11.51
C HIS A 251 7.37 -14.46 10.91
N ARG A 252 6.11 -13.99 10.94
CA ARG A 252 4.96 -14.74 10.39
C ARG A 252 4.02 -13.84 9.57
N PRO A 253 4.11 -13.87 8.23
CA PRO A 253 3.06 -13.36 7.37
C PRO A 253 1.91 -14.39 7.39
N GLY A 254 0.83 -14.11 8.13
CA GLY A 254 -0.39 -14.94 8.08
C GLY A 254 -0.93 -15.50 9.40
N GLN A 255 -0.40 -15.11 10.57
CA GLN A 255 -1.01 -15.36 11.89
C GLN A 255 -1.12 -14.07 12.71
#